data_AF-A0A974GUR2-F1
#
_entry.id   AF-A0A974GUR2-F1
#
_cell.length_a   1.000
_cell.length_b   1.000
_cell.length_c   1.000
_cell.angle_alpha   90.00
_cell.angle_beta   90.00
_cell.angle_gamma   90.00
#
_symmetry.space_group_name_H-M   'P 1'
#
loop_
_entity.id
_entity.type
_entity.pdbx_description
1 polymer ?
#
loop_
_entity_poly.entity_id
_entity_poly.type
_entity_poly.pdbx_seq_one_letter_code
_entity_poly.pdbx_strand_id
1 'polypeptide(L)'
;MTNEELIRLIKKNINVKENYEKLYERNRGFIFQTVIKRIHGIYEIDDLMQQSYIGLVKAVELYDESKEETSFLQLLKYCIWNCIRDIQSELPEHMVYKIIKYRKIYDKLYSELSRKPTDNEMSLHMNIKLKELGAIKSAIKAQYVISLDEPIGEEEEGTRLDLYSDYSAEIVDFNHNLENKELKSIIQEAVGKLPEDRKEIIYKRYFENLTRTEIAIEKGVTPESINNTERKALRSLRMDHKLKKRVEGYVDFYHHVRLSTYKNTRTSSVEWVVLKRESEMEYEMRI
;
A
#
# COMPACT_ATOMS: atom_id res chain seq x y z
N MET A 1 -18.97 -43.88 26.44
CA MET A 1 -19.90 -42.73 26.34
C MET A 1 -19.90 -42.19 24.92
N THR A 2 -21.07 -41.92 24.34
CA THR A 2 -21.20 -41.27 23.03
C THR A 2 -21.20 -39.74 23.16
N ASN A 3 -21.16 -39.02 22.04
CA ASN A 3 -21.23 -37.55 22.06
C ASN A 3 -22.60 -37.09 22.61
N GLU A 4 -23.66 -37.79 22.21
CA GLU A 4 -25.05 -37.52 22.59
C GLU A 4 -25.25 -37.74 24.10
N GLU A 5 -24.67 -38.81 24.66
CA GLU A 5 -24.70 -39.07 26.10
C GLU A 5 -24.00 -37.95 26.91
N LEU A 6 -22.84 -37.47 26.46
CA LEU A 6 -22.14 -36.36 27.10
C LEU A 6 -22.98 -35.07 27.03
N ILE A 7 -23.62 -34.80 25.89
CA ILE A 7 -24.49 -33.64 25.72
C ILE A 7 -25.72 -33.71 26.64
N ARG A 8 -26.36 -34.89 26.76
CA ARG A 8 -27.46 -35.10 27.72
C ARG A 8 -27.05 -34.78 29.15
N LEU A 9 -25.86 -35.22 29.57
CA LEU A 9 -25.35 -34.96 30.93
C LEU A 9 -25.07 -33.47 31.15
N ILE A 10 -24.49 -32.80 30.15
CA ILE A 10 -24.25 -31.36 30.17
C ILE A 10 -25.58 -30.60 30.30
N LYS A 11 -26.60 -30.94 29.50
CA LYS A 11 -27.92 -30.30 29.54
C LYS A 11 -28.67 -30.54 30.86
N LYS A 12 -28.39 -31.64 31.56
CA LYS A 12 -28.92 -31.94 32.90
C LYS A 12 -28.15 -31.27 34.04
N ASN A 13 -27.16 -30.42 33.74
CA ASN A 13 -26.27 -29.78 34.71
C ASN A 13 -25.47 -30.77 35.58
N ILE A 14 -25.20 -31.97 35.08
CA ILE A 14 -24.41 -32.99 35.78
C ILE A 14 -22.96 -32.86 35.32
N ASN A 15 -22.05 -32.57 36.25
CA ASN A 15 -20.60 -32.49 36.03
C ASN A 15 -20.21 -31.76 34.72
N VAL A 16 -20.77 -30.55 34.54
CA VAL A 16 -20.75 -29.80 33.29
C VAL A 16 -19.33 -29.59 32.76
N LYS A 17 -18.40 -29.17 33.62
CA LYS A 17 -17.02 -28.87 33.23
C LYS A 17 -16.30 -30.11 32.69
N GLU A 18 -16.32 -31.21 33.43
CA GLU A 18 -15.62 -32.44 33.03
C GLU A 18 -16.24 -33.07 31.77
N ASN A 19 -17.56 -32.95 31.61
CA ASN A 19 -18.24 -33.44 30.41
C ASN A 19 -17.93 -32.60 29.16
N TYR A 20 -17.80 -31.27 29.30
CA TYR A 20 -17.32 -30.42 28.20
C TYR A 20 -15.88 -30.75 27.78
N GLU A 21 -14.99 -30.98 28.74
CA GLU A 21 -13.60 -31.36 28.48
C GLU A 21 -13.52 -32.70 27.74
N LYS A 22 -14.25 -33.72 28.22
CA LYS A 22 -14.35 -35.03 27.55
C LYS A 22 -14.93 -34.92 26.14
N LEU A 23 -15.96 -34.09 25.96
CA LEU A 23 -16.58 -33.87 24.66
C LEU A 23 -15.61 -33.17 23.71
N TYR A 24 -14.86 -32.19 24.18
CA TYR A 24 -13.86 -31.48 23.38
C TYR A 24 -12.72 -32.40 22.96
N GLU A 25 -12.07 -33.10 23.89
CA GLU A 25 -10.94 -33.99 23.59
C GLU A 25 -11.32 -35.08 22.60
N ARG A 26 -12.52 -35.66 22.75
CA ARG A 26 -13.04 -36.66 21.82
C ARG A 26 -13.22 -36.13 20.41
N ASN A 27 -13.68 -34.89 20.27
CA ASN A 27 -13.96 -34.28 18.96
C ASN A 27 -12.79 -33.46 18.41
N ARG A 28 -11.69 -33.31 19.17
CA ARG A 28 -10.51 -32.51 18.80
C ARG A 28 -9.91 -32.91 17.45
N GLY A 29 -9.78 -34.21 17.19
CA GLY A 29 -9.28 -34.71 15.89
C GLY A 29 -10.21 -34.36 14.72
N PHE A 30 -11.52 -34.45 14.91
CA PHE A 30 -12.51 -34.04 13.91
C PHE A 30 -12.46 -32.54 13.64
N ILE A 31 -12.38 -31.72 14.70
CA ILE A 31 -12.23 -30.26 14.61
C ILE A 31 -10.98 -29.91 13.80
N PHE A 32 -9.85 -30.55 14.13
CA PHE A 32 -8.58 -30.30 13.45
C PHE A 32 -8.66 -30.61 11.95
N GLN A 33 -9.16 -31.79 11.58
CA GLN A 33 -9.24 -32.21 10.17
C GLN A 33 -10.25 -31.40 9.35
N THR A 34 -11.34 -30.97 9.98
CA THR A 34 -12.48 -30.38 9.26
C THR A 34 -12.32 -28.87 9.10
N VAL A 35 -11.80 -28.21 10.12
CA VAL A 35 -11.73 -26.75 10.20
C VAL A 35 -10.28 -26.30 10.18
N ILE A 36 -9.51 -26.61 11.22
CA ILE A 36 -8.18 -26.02 11.46
C ILE A 36 -7.23 -26.28 10.30
N LYS A 37 -7.14 -27.51 9.79
CA LYS A 37 -6.27 -27.86 8.66
C LYS A 37 -6.52 -27.01 7.40
N ARG A 38 -7.72 -26.43 7.24
CA ARG A 38 -8.05 -25.61 6.05
C ARG A 38 -7.63 -24.15 6.18
N ILE A 39 -7.44 -23.67 7.41
CA ILE A 39 -7.27 -22.24 7.72
C ILE A 39 -6.06 -21.95 8.61
N HIS A 40 -5.37 -22.97 9.14
CA HIS A 40 -4.08 -22.81 9.79
C HIS A 40 -3.11 -22.13 8.80
N GLY A 41 -2.53 -21.02 9.22
CA GLY A 41 -1.71 -20.14 8.37
C GLY A 41 -2.48 -18.96 7.74
N ILE A 42 -3.80 -18.86 7.94
CA ILE A 42 -4.51 -17.57 7.86
C ILE A 42 -4.63 -16.98 9.26
N TYR A 43 -4.94 -17.84 10.23
CA TYR A 43 -4.97 -17.53 11.66
C TYR A 43 -4.05 -18.49 12.42
N GLU A 44 -3.65 -18.10 13.62
CA GLU A 44 -2.87 -18.94 14.52
C GLU A 44 -3.66 -20.16 14.99
N ILE A 45 -2.97 -21.28 15.19
CA ILE A 45 -3.63 -22.55 15.54
C ILE A 45 -4.29 -22.45 16.91
N ASP A 46 -3.65 -21.78 17.87
CA ASP A 46 -4.17 -21.65 19.23
C ASP A 46 -5.46 -20.82 19.27
N ASP A 47 -5.52 -19.74 18.50
CA ASP A 47 -6.75 -18.95 18.33
C ASP A 47 -7.87 -19.80 17.73
N LEU A 48 -7.56 -20.57 16.68
CA LEU A 48 -8.54 -21.45 16.04
C LEU A 48 -9.05 -22.54 16.99
N MET A 49 -8.18 -23.07 17.85
CA MET A 49 -8.56 -24.05 18.88
C MET A 49 -9.47 -23.43 19.93
N GLN A 50 -9.17 -22.22 20.40
CA GLN A 50 -10.03 -21.47 21.33
C GLN A 50 -11.40 -21.18 20.73
N GLN A 51 -11.45 -20.70 19.48
CA GLN A 51 -12.72 -20.45 18.78
C GLN A 51 -13.51 -21.73 18.52
N SER A 52 -12.81 -22.84 18.28
CA SER A 52 -13.44 -24.15 18.14
C SER A 52 -14.10 -24.62 19.44
N TYR A 53 -13.48 -24.34 20.59
CA TYR A 53 -14.09 -24.61 21.89
C TYR A 53 -15.35 -23.77 22.12
N ILE A 54 -15.33 -22.48 21.79
CA ILE A 54 -16.53 -21.62 21.86
C ILE A 54 -17.63 -22.14 20.91
N GLY A 55 -17.26 -22.55 19.70
CA GLY A 55 -18.17 -23.18 18.75
C GLY A 55 -18.78 -24.49 19.25
N LEU A 56 -18.00 -25.30 19.98
CA LEU A 56 -18.49 -26.52 20.64
C LEU A 56 -19.58 -26.19 21.67
N VAL A 57 -19.34 -25.19 22.53
CA VAL A 57 -20.34 -24.76 23.53
C VAL A 57 -21.65 -24.36 22.86
N LYS A 58 -21.60 -23.50 21.84
CA LYS A 58 -22.79 -23.11 21.06
C LYS A 58 -23.49 -24.30 20.40
N ALA A 59 -22.72 -25.26 19.88
CA ALA A 59 -23.28 -26.46 19.27
C ALA A 59 -24.03 -27.33 20.29
N VAL A 60 -23.51 -27.45 21.51
CA VAL A 60 -24.17 -28.18 22.61
C VAL A 60 -25.49 -27.52 23.00
N GLU A 61 -25.53 -26.19 23.07
CA GLU A 61 -26.76 -25.44 23.35
C GLU A 61 -27.85 -25.72 22.30
N LEU A 62 -27.47 -25.63 21.02
CA LEU A 62 -28.36 -25.77 19.87
C LEU A 62 -28.76 -27.21 19.53
N TYR A 63 -27.97 -28.21 19.95
CA TYR A 63 -28.19 -29.60 19.58
C TYR A 63 -29.46 -30.16 20.22
N ASP A 64 -30.42 -30.58 19.42
CA ASP A 64 -31.64 -31.25 19.89
C ASP A 64 -31.64 -32.69 19.41
N GLU A 65 -31.59 -33.62 20.36
CA GLU A 65 -31.53 -35.05 20.09
C GLU A 65 -32.87 -35.60 19.57
N SER A 66 -33.97 -34.89 19.79
CA SER A 66 -35.29 -35.26 19.29
C SER A 66 -35.41 -35.07 17.77
N LYS A 67 -34.49 -34.31 17.17
CA LYS A 67 -34.43 -34.04 15.74
C LYS A 67 -33.45 -35.02 15.09
N GLU A 68 -33.97 -36.12 14.54
CA GLU A 68 -33.17 -37.16 13.86
C GLU A 68 -32.39 -36.63 12.63
N GLU A 69 -32.76 -35.46 12.12
CA GLU A 69 -32.27 -34.94 10.84
C GLU A 69 -30.86 -34.29 10.90
N THR A 70 -30.31 -33.97 12.08
CA THR A 70 -29.01 -33.26 12.18
C THR A 70 -28.01 -33.98 13.07
N SER A 71 -26.93 -34.48 12.47
CA SER A 71 -25.80 -35.04 13.24
C SER A 71 -25.12 -33.95 14.07
N PHE A 72 -24.80 -34.25 15.33
CA PHE A 72 -24.06 -33.33 16.20
C PHE A 72 -22.76 -32.82 15.55
N LEU A 73 -22.04 -33.67 14.83
CA LEU A 73 -20.79 -33.30 14.15
C LEU A 73 -21.02 -32.27 13.03
N GLN A 74 -22.16 -32.33 12.33
CA GLN A 74 -22.52 -31.35 11.31
C GLN A 74 -22.84 -29.99 11.94
N LEU A 75 -23.62 -30.00 13.03
CA LEU A 75 -23.93 -28.79 13.79
C LEU A 75 -22.67 -28.18 14.40
N LEU A 76 -21.80 -29.00 14.98
CA LEU A 76 -20.50 -28.60 15.53
C LEU A 76 -19.67 -27.88 14.48
N LYS A 77 -19.52 -28.48 13.29
CA LYS A 77 -18.78 -27.87 12.19
C LYS A 77 -19.36 -26.50 11.81
N TYR A 78 -20.69 -26.37 11.75
CA TYR A 78 -21.37 -25.11 11.43
C TYR A 78 -21.12 -24.04 12.50
N CYS A 79 -21.28 -24.38 13.78
CA CYS A 79 -21.06 -23.45 14.90
C CYS A 79 -19.61 -22.97 14.97
N ILE A 80 -18.64 -23.86 14.77
CA ILE A 80 -17.22 -23.49 14.73
C ILE A 80 -16.94 -22.52 13.57
N TRP A 81 -17.49 -22.78 12.38
CA TRP A 81 -17.30 -21.89 11.22
C TRP A 81 -17.86 -20.49 11.48
N ASN A 82 -19.01 -20.39 12.14
CA ASN A 82 -19.58 -19.10 12.53
C ASN A 82 -18.71 -18.37 13.55
N CYS A 83 -18.20 -19.05 14.58
CA CYS A 83 -17.29 -18.41 15.55
C CYS A 83 -16.00 -17.90 14.89
N ILE A 84 -15.44 -18.65 13.94
CA ILE A 84 -14.24 -18.24 13.22
C ILE A 84 -14.53 -17.04 12.31
N ARG A 85 -15.72 -16.98 11.70
CA ARG A 85 -16.14 -15.80 10.92
C ARG A 85 -16.24 -14.55 11.79
N ASP A 86 -16.59 -14.70 13.06
CA ASP A 86 -16.74 -13.59 14.00
C ASP A 86 -15.38 -13.06 14.53
N ILE A 87 -14.27 -13.75 14.24
CA ILE A 87 -12.93 -13.20 14.49
C ILE A 87 -12.80 -11.92 13.67
N GLN A 88 -12.41 -10.81 14.31
CA GLN A 88 -12.11 -9.54 13.63
C GLN A 88 -10.90 -9.74 12.71
N SER A 89 -11.17 -10.25 11.52
CA SER A 89 -10.19 -10.47 10.47
C SER A 89 -10.00 -9.17 9.71
N GLU A 90 -8.75 -8.72 9.55
CA GLU A 90 -8.39 -7.62 8.67
C GLU A 90 -8.83 -7.88 7.20
N LEU A 91 -9.01 -9.15 6.85
CA LEU A 91 -9.48 -9.58 5.53
C LEU A 91 -11.00 -9.76 5.47
N PRO A 92 -11.68 -9.24 4.43
CA PRO A 92 -13.09 -9.54 4.17
C PRO A 92 -13.37 -11.04 3.98
N GLU A 93 -14.57 -11.48 4.38
CA GLU A 93 -14.99 -12.89 4.31
C GLU A 93 -14.77 -13.53 2.92
N HIS A 94 -15.18 -12.83 1.85
CA HIS A 94 -15.02 -13.34 0.48
C HIS A 94 -13.55 -13.56 0.09
N MET A 95 -12.62 -12.81 0.68
CA MET A 95 -11.18 -12.98 0.44
C MET A 95 -10.66 -14.22 1.17
N VAL A 96 -11.09 -14.47 2.41
CA VAL A 96 -10.73 -15.68 3.16
C VAL A 96 -11.14 -16.94 2.39
N TYR A 97 -12.36 -16.99 1.84
CA TYR A 97 -12.79 -18.11 0.99
C TYR A 97 -11.93 -18.29 -0.26
N LYS A 98 -11.55 -17.19 -0.93
CA LYS A 98 -10.67 -17.24 -2.10
C LYS A 98 -9.28 -17.76 -1.75
N ILE A 99 -8.73 -17.40 -0.59
CA ILE A 99 -7.44 -17.89 -0.10
C ILE A 99 -7.50 -19.38 0.21
N ILE A 100 -8.54 -19.85 0.89
CA ILE A 100 -8.74 -21.30 1.15
C ILE A 100 -8.83 -22.07 -0.17
N LYS A 101 -9.59 -21.56 -1.14
CA LYS A 101 -9.71 -22.16 -2.48
C LYS A 101 -8.35 -22.17 -3.20
N TYR A 102 -7.61 -21.06 -3.13
CA TYR A 102 -6.27 -20.92 -3.71
C TYR A 102 -5.33 -21.99 -3.17
N ARG A 103 -5.20 -22.13 -1.84
CA ARG A 103 -4.32 -23.13 -1.20
C ARG A 103 -4.68 -24.55 -1.61
N LYS A 104 -5.98 -24.89 -1.59
CA LYS A 104 -6.45 -26.22 -1.99
C LYS A 104 -6.08 -26.56 -3.43
N ILE A 105 -6.25 -25.62 -4.36
CA ILE A 105 -5.89 -25.83 -5.77
C ILE A 105 -4.38 -25.87 -5.94
N TYR A 106 -3.65 -25.01 -5.23
CA TYR A 106 -2.20 -24.98 -5.24
C TYR A 106 -1.60 -26.32 -4.81
N ASP A 107 -2.04 -26.87 -3.68
CA ASP A 107 -1.54 -28.16 -3.16
C ASP A 107 -1.86 -29.31 -4.12
N LYS A 108 -3.04 -29.28 -4.73
CA LYS A 108 -3.45 -30.27 -5.73
C LYS A 108 -2.53 -30.21 -6.96
N LEU A 109 -2.34 -29.02 -7.53
CA LEU A 109 -1.47 -28.84 -8.70
C LEU A 109 -0.01 -29.12 -8.39
N TYR A 110 0.45 -28.76 -7.19
CA TYR A 110 1.80 -29.04 -6.74
C TYR A 110 2.05 -30.56 -6.67
N SER A 111 1.08 -31.32 -6.12
CA SER A 111 1.15 -32.77 -6.07
C SER A 111 1.07 -33.41 -7.47
N GLU A 112 0.27 -32.88 -8.38
CA GLU A 112 0.10 -33.42 -9.73
C GLU A 112 1.30 -33.12 -10.64
N LEU A 113 1.86 -31.90 -10.55
CA LEU A 113 2.94 -31.43 -11.43
C LEU A 113 4.33 -31.72 -10.86
N SER A 114 4.45 -32.07 -9.58
CA SER A 114 5.73 -32.20 -8.86
C SER A 114 6.60 -30.93 -8.95
N ARG A 115 5.98 -29.77 -9.18
CA ARG A 115 6.61 -28.44 -9.24
C ARG A 115 5.61 -27.37 -8.80
N LYS A 116 6.10 -26.15 -8.55
CA LYS A 116 5.23 -25.00 -8.28
C LYS A 116 4.35 -24.70 -9.52
N PRO A 117 3.02 -24.54 -9.36
CA PRO A 117 2.14 -24.14 -10.45
C PRO A 117 2.39 -22.69 -10.86
N THR A 118 2.28 -22.41 -12.15
CA THR A 118 2.39 -21.06 -12.71
C THR A 118 1.13 -20.24 -12.48
N ASP A 119 1.23 -18.91 -12.59
CA ASP A 119 0.10 -18.00 -12.38
C ASP A 119 -1.02 -18.22 -13.40
N ASN A 120 -0.66 -18.59 -14.64
CA ASN A 120 -1.63 -18.96 -15.67
C ASN A 120 -2.37 -20.24 -15.31
N GLU A 121 -1.66 -21.29 -14.87
CA GLU A 121 -2.27 -22.55 -14.42
C GLU A 121 -3.21 -22.31 -13.23
N MET A 122 -2.78 -21.52 -12.24
CA MET A 122 -3.59 -21.16 -11.08
C MET A 122 -4.85 -20.37 -11.48
N SER A 123 -4.70 -19.37 -12.35
CA SER A 123 -5.81 -18.53 -12.86
C SER A 123 -6.85 -19.36 -13.59
N LEU A 124 -6.42 -20.29 -14.45
CA LEU A 124 -7.28 -21.22 -15.18
C LEU A 124 -8.05 -22.15 -14.24
N HIS A 125 -7.36 -22.81 -13.30
CA HIS A 125 -8.01 -23.72 -12.35
C HIS A 125 -8.95 -23.02 -11.36
N MET A 126 -8.64 -21.77 -10.99
CA MET A 126 -9.50 -20.98 -10.12
C MET A 126 -10.70 -20.36 -10.85
N ASN A 127 -10.64 -20.28 -12.19
CA ASN A 127 -11.57 -19.58 -13.07
C ASN A 127 -11.66 -18.08 -12.76
N ILE A 128 -10.51 -17.42 -12.62
CA ILE A 128 -10.40 -15.98 -12.31
C ILE A 128 -9.36 -15.31 -13.22
N LYS A 129 -9.42 -13.99 -13.36
CA LYS A 129 -8.40 -13.23 -14.13
C LYS A 129 -7.09 -13.13 -13.35
N LEU A 130 -5.95 -13.01 -14.06
CA LEU A 130 -4.62 -12.83 -13.44
C LEU A 130 -4.56 -11.64 -12.47
N LYS A 131 -5.26 -10.54 -12.76
CA LYS A 131 -5.35 -9.37 -11.86
C LYS A 131 -5.96 -9.75 -10.50
N GLU A 132 -7.00 -10.57 -10.51
CA GLU A 132 -7.66 -11.04 -9.29
C GLU A 132 -6.79 -12.05 -8.53
N LEU A 133 -6.08 -12.92 -9.26
CA LEU A 133 -5.08 -13.80 -8.66
C LEU A 133 -3.98 -12.99 -7.95
N GLY A 134 -3.53 -11.89 -8.56
CA GLY A 134 -2.59 -10.95 -7.95
C GLY A 134 -3.12 -10.37 -6.64
N ALA A 135 -4.38 -9.95 -6.60
CA ALA A 135 -5.01 -9.45 -5.37
C ALA A 135 -5.07 -10.51 -4.25
N ILE A 136 -5.39 -11.76 -4.61
CA ILE A 136 -5.38 -12.89 -3.65
C ILE A 136 -3.98 -13.11 -3.09
N LYS A 137 -2.94 -13.13 -3.95
CA LYS A 137 -1.55 -13.28 -3.51
C LYS A 137 -1.08 -12.13 -2.63
N SER A 138 -1.45 -10.89 -2.96
CA SER A 138 -1.14 -9.73 -2.13
C SER A 138 -1.80 -9.82 -0.76
N ALA A 139 -3.07 -10.24 -0.70
CA ALA A 139 -3.75 -10.46 0.58
C ALA A 139 -3.08 -11.55 1.41
N ILE A 140 -2.63 -12.65 0.79
CA ILE A 140 -1.86 -13.70 1.48
C ILE A 140 -0.55 -13.12 2.05
N LYS A 141 0.20 -12.35 1.26
CA LYS A 141 1.45 -11.74 1.69
C LYS A 141 1.28 -10.75 2.83
N ALA A 142 0.19 -9.97 2.82
CA ALA A 142 -0.11 -9.01 3.87
C ALA A 142 -0.27 -9.67 5.26
N GLN A 143 -0.68 -10.94 5.31
CA GLN A 143 -0.77 -11.69 6.57
C GLN A 143 0.58 -12.19 7.09
N TYR A 144 1.61 -12.28 6.24
CA TYR A 144 2.94 -12.66 6.67
C TYR A 144 3.70 -11.42 7.13
N VAL A 145 3.58 -11.10 8.41
CA VAL A 145 4.46 -10.13 9.07
C VAL A 145 5.79 -10.82 9.32
N ILE A 146 6.86 -10.24 8.78
CA ILE A 146 8.23 -10.69 9.05
C ILE A 146 8.80 -9.72 10.09
N SER A 147 9.47 -10.27 11.11
CA SER A 147 10.11 -9.44 12.13
C SER A 147 11.20 -8.59 11.49
N LEU A 148 11.20 -7.29 11.77
CA LEU A 148 12.33 -6.42 11.38
C LEU A 148 13.54 -6.66 12.29
N ASP A 149 13.33 -7.23 13.48
CA ASP A 149 14.38 -7.58 14.44
C ASP A 149 15.00 -8.97 14.15
N GLU A 150 14.58 -9.65 13.08
CA GLU A 150 15.20 -10.93 12.70
C GLU A 150 16.66 -10.68 12.29
N PRO A 151 17.64 -11.37 12.89
CA PRO A 151 19.05 -11.21 12.55
C PRO A 151 19.31 -11.73 11.13
N ILE A 152 20.22 -11.07 10.41
CA ILE A 152 20.67 -11.49 9.09
C ILE A 152 22.11 -11.99 9.19
N GLY A 153 22.36 -13.22 8.74
CA GLY A 153 23.69 -13.84 8.75
C GLY A 153 23.98 -14.68 9.99
N GLU A 154 25.16 -15.32 10.02
CA GLU A 154 25.58 -16.21 11.12
C GLU A 154 26.23 -15.46 12.30
N GLU A 155 26.66 -14.21 12.11
CA GLU A 155 27.44 -13.43 13.09
C GLU A 155 26.64 -12.31 13.79
N GLU A 156 25.31 -12.30 13.71
CA GLU A 156 24.43 -11.32 14.39
C GLU A 156 24.76 -9.83 14.14
N GLU A 157 25.54 -9.47 13.12
CA GLU A 157 26.00 -8.08 12.90
C GLU A 157 24.94 -7.13 12.30
N GLY A 158 23.72 -7.60 12.03
CA GLY A 158 22.63 -6.75 11.55
C GLY A 158 21.27 -7.43 11.60
N THR A 159 20.25 -6.61 11.72
CA THR A 159 18.83 -7.02 11.69
C THR A 159 18.20 -6.70 10.34
N ARG A 160 17.08 -7.34 10.03
CA ARG A 160 16.30 -7.05 8.81
C ARG A 160 15.97 -5.56 8.64
N LEU A 161 15.80 -4.84 9.75
CA LEU A 161 15.61 -3.40 9.76
C LEU A 161 16.76 -2.65 9.07
N ASP A 162 18.01 -3.07 9.29
CA ASP A 162 19.22 -2.39 8.81
C ASP A 162 19.36 -2.43 7.28
N LEU A 163 18.65 -3.36 6.60
CA LEU A 163 18.59 -3.39 5.13
C LEU A 163 17.66 -2.34 4.53
N TYR A 164 16.70 -1.83 5.30
CA TYR A 164 15.72 -0.88 4.79
C TYR A 164 16.19 0.54 5.06
N SER A 165 16.54 1.25 4.00
CA SER A 165 16.80 2.68 4.08
C SER A 165 15.50 3.44 4.37
N ASP A 166 15.53 4.34 5.34
CA ASP A 166 14.41 5.23 5.61
C ASP A 166 14.28 6.25 4.48
N TYR A 167 13.34 6.01 3.55
CA TYR A 167 13.02 6.93 2.46
C TYR A 167 12.37 8.24 2.95
N SER A 168 11.97 8.31 4.22
CA SER A 168 11.44 9.53 4.83
C SER A 168 12.54 10.39 5.48
N ALA A 169 13.73 9.82 5.71
CA ALA A 169 14.84 10.57 6.23
C ALA A 169 15.36 11.53 5.14
N GLU A 170 15.37 12.82 5.46
CA GLU A 170 15.85 13.98 4.69
C GLU A 170 17.30 13.86 4.15
N ILE A 171 17.94 12.70 4.31
CA ILE A 171 19.33 12.40 3.94
C ILE A 171 19.50 12.32 2.42
N VAL A 172 18.46 11.96 1.66
CA VAL A 172 18.50 12.03 0.18
C VAL A 172 18.63 13.47 -0.32
N ASP A 173 18.39 14.47 0.53
CA ASP A 173 18.09 15.82 0.09
C ASP A 173 19.01 16.89 0.71
N PHE A 174 20.19 16.59 1.28
CA PHE A 174 21.07 17.68 1.76
C PHE A 174 21.50 18.61 0.60
N ASN A 175 21.92 18.02 -0.51
CA ASN A 175 22.29 18.77 -1.71
C ASN A 175 21.08 19.48 -2.33
N HIS A 176 19.95 18.79 -2.45
CA HIS A 176 18.72 19.39 -2.98
C HIS A 176 18.12 20.48 -2.06
N ASN A 177 18.20 20.33 -0.74
CA ASN A 177 17.80 21.35 0.22
C ASN A 177 18.72 22.58 0.14
N LEU A 178 20.03 22.37 -0.05
CA LEU A 178 20.97 23.45 -0.26
C LEU A 178 20.69 24.18 -1.59
N GLU A 179 20.53 23.43 -2.68
CA GLU A 179 20.15 23.95 -4.01
C GLU A 179 18.83 24.72 -3.96
N ASN A 180 17.82 24.19 -3.28
CA ASN A 180 16.52 24.84 -3.11
C ASN A 180 16.63 26.12 -2.27
N LYS A 181 17.47 26.14 -1.23
CA LYS A 181 17.75 27.35 -0.44
C LYS A 181 18.46 28.41 -1.28
N GLU A 182 19.45 28.03 -2.06
CA GLU A 182 20.17 28.94 -2.97
C GLU A 182 19.25 29.48 -4.06
N LEU A 183 18.46 28.61 -4.71
CA LEU A 183 17.48 29.00 -5.71
C LEU A 183 16.44 29.97 -5.14
N LYS A 184 15.94 29.72 -3.93
CA LYS A 184 15.02 30.62 -3.22
C LYS A 184 15.63 32.00 -3.00
N SER A 185 16.90 32.06 -2.60
CA SER A 185 17.64 33.33 -2.43
C SER A 185 17.76 34.10 -3.74
N ILE A 186 18.15 33.41 -4.82
CA ILE A 186 18.27 34.01 -6.17
C ILE A 186 16.92 34.59 -6.63
N ILE A 187 15.82 33.85 -6.44
CA ILE A 187 14.47 34.29 -6.83
C ILE A 187 14.04 35.50 -5.97
N GLN A 188 14.26 35.48 -4.66
CA GLN A 188 13.93 36.60 -3.77
C GLN A 188 14.66 37.88 -4.17
N GLU A 189 15.95 37.80 -4.50
CA GLU A 189 16.73 38.96 -4.96
C GLU A 189 16.18 39.52 -6.27
N ALA A 190 15.78 38.66 -7.21
CA ALA A 190 15.24 39.09 -8.49
C ALA A 190 13.85 39.70 -8.37
N VAL A 191 12.98 39.11 -7.55
CA VAL A 191 11.65 39.67 -7.24
C VAL A 191 11.79 41.00 -6.49
N GLY A 192 12.81 41.14 -5.63
CA GLY A 192 13.12 42.40 -4.93
C GLY A 192 13.52 43.55 -5.85
N LYS A 193 13.98 43.29 -7.08
CA LYS A 193 14.31 44.33 -8.09
C LYS A 193 13.08 44.81 -8.88
N LEU A 194 11.93 44.15 -8.74
CA LEU A 194 10.70 44.59 -9.38
C LEU A 194 10.16 45.86 -8.71
N PRO A 195 9.45 46.74 -9.45
CA PRO A 195 8.67 47.81 -8.85
C PRO A 195 7.71 47.29 -7.77
N GLU A 196 7.48 48.07 -6.71
CA GLU A 196 6.76 47.61 -5.51
C GLU A 196 5.37 47.02 -5.84
N ASP A 197 4.61 47.67 -6.71
CA ASP A 197 3.29 47.18 -7.16
C ASP A 197 3.34 45.78 -7.78
N ARG A 198 4.43 45.47 -8.51
CA ARG A 198 4.62 44.19 -9.20
C ARG A 198 5.15 43.13 -8.25
N LYS A 199 6.10 43.51 -7.39
CA LYS A 199 6.68 42.66 -6.36
C LYS A 199 5.59 42.14 -5.42
N GLU A 200 4.71 43.03 -4.95
CA GLU A 200 3.59 42.66 -4.07
C GLU A 200 2.65 41.64 -4.72
N ILE A 201 2.29 41.83 -5.99
CA ILE A 201 1.42 40.90 -6.72
C ILE A 201 2.10 39.54 -6.91
N ILE A 202 3.39 39.51 -7.23
CA ILE A 202 4.15 38.25 -7.35
C ILE A 202 4.24 37.53 -6.01
N TYR A 203 4.50 38.26 -4.92
CA TYR A 203 4.57 37.69 -3.58
C TYR A 203 3.24 37.06 -3.15
N LYS A 204 2.14 37.82 -3.25
CA LYS A 204 0.79 37.32 -2.93
C LYS A 204 0.39 36.11 -3.78
N ARG A 205 0.76 36.12 -5.06
CA ARG A 205 0.39 35.06 -6.01
C ARG A 205 1.16 33.75 -5.79
N TYR A 206 2.47 33.82 -5.55
CA TYR A 206 3.35 32.64 -5.57
C TYR A 206 3.89 32.25 -4.19
N PHE A 207 3.89 33.16 -3.21
CA PHE A 207 4.32 32.88 -1.85
C PHE A 207 3.13 32.64 -0.91
N GLU A 208 2.07 33.45 -1.04
CA GLU A 208 0.83 33.30 -0.24
C GLU A 208 -0.25 32.45 -0.95
N ASN A 209 -0.01 32.05 -2.21
CA ASN A 209 -0.92 31.23 -3.02
C ASN A 209 -2.33 31.81 -3.24
N LEU A 210 -2.48 33.14 -3.19
CA LEU A 210 -3.78 33.79 -3.40
C LEU A 210 -4.25 33.76 -4.85
N THR A 211 -5.56 33.68 -5.06
CA THR A 211 -6.17 33.79 -6.39
C THR A 211 -6.09 35.22 -6.93
N ARG A 212 -6.03 35.40 -8.25
CA ARG A 212 -6.07 36.75 -8.87
C ARG A 212 -7.31 37.53 -8.44
N THR A 213 -8.41 36.83 -8.21
CA THR A 213 -9.67 37.37 -7.71
C THR A 213 -9.56 37.84 -6.26
N GLU A 214 -8.95 37.06 -5.36
CA GLU A 214 -8.70 37.46 -3.97
C GLU A 214 -7.81 38.72 -3.90
N ILE A 215 -6.71 38.73 -4.66
CA ILE A 215 -5.79 39.87 -4.72
C ILE A 215 -6.51 41.12 -5.28
N ALA A 216 -7.39 40.94 -6.27
CA ALA A 216 -8.16 42.02 -6.88
C ALA A 216 -9.17 42.64 -5.90
N ILE A 217 -9.85 41.81 -5.10
CA ILE A 217 -10.78 42.25 -4.06
C ILE A 217 -10.03 43.06 -3.00
N GLU A 218 -8.89 42.55 -2.52
CA GLU A 218 -8.08 43.21 -1.50
C GLU A 218 -7.57 44.59 -1.95
N LYS A 219 -7.14 44.70 -3.23
CA LYS A 219 -6.65 45.96 -3.80
C LYS A 219 -7.73 46.88 -4.35
N GLY A 220 -9.00 46.46 -4.36
CA GLY A 220 -10.10 47.24 -4.94
C GLY A 220 -9.98 47.47 -6.45
N VAL A 221 -9.39 46.50 -7.19
CA VAL A 221 -9.16 46.58 -8.64
C VAL A 221 -9.80 45.40 -9.37
N THR A 222 -9.78 45.41 -10.71
CA THR A 222 -10.28 44.27 -11.50
C THR A 222 -9.27 43.12 -11.56
N PRO A 223 -9.72 41.84 -11.62
CA PRO A 223 -8.83 40.69 -11.80
C PRO A 223 -7.93 40.79 -13.04
N GLU A 224 -8.41 41.42 -14.11
CA GLU A 224 -7.63 41.63 -15.34
C GLU A 224 -6.48 42.63 -15.14
N SER A 225 -6.66 43.62 -14.23
CA SER A 225 -5.57 44.52 -13.84
C SER A 225 -4.45 43.77 -13.11
N ILE A 226 -4.81 42.85 -12.20
CA ILE A 226 -3.84 41.97 -11.52
C ILE A 226 -3.13 41.07 -12.54
N ASN A 227 -3.87 40.45 -13.46
CA ASN A 227 -3.31 39.61 -14.54
C ASN A 227 -2.31 40.38 -15.43
N ASN A 228 -2.65 41.62 -15.83
CA ASN A 228 -1.77 42.46 -16.63
C ASN A 228 -0.48 42.82 -15.86
N THR A 229 -0.61 43.14 -14.57
CA THR A 229 0.54 43.50 -13.72
C THR A 229 1.44 42.29 -13.45
N GLU A 230 0.86 41.11 -13.20
CA GLU A 230 1.58 39.84 -13.10
C GLU A 230 2.33 39.51 -14.39
N ARG A 231 1.69 39.63 -15.56
CA ARG A 231 2.34 39.41 -16.86
C ARG A 231 3.52 40.34 -17.08
N LYS A 232 3.39 41.63 -16.72
CA LYS A 232 4.49 42.61 -16.82
C LYS A 232 5.64 42.25 -15.87
N ALA A 233 5.34 41.80 -14.66
CA ALA A 233 6.33 41.34 -13.70
C ALA A 233 7.11 40.11 -14.21
N LEU A 234 6.40 39.06 -14.63
CA LEU A 234 6.99 37.84 -15.20
C LEU A 234 7.80 38.11 -16.46
N ARG A 235 7.33 39.02 -17.32
CA ARG A 235 8.09 39.44 -18.51
C ARG A 235 9.40 40.13 -18.13
N SER A 236 9.38 41.00 -17.11
CA SER A 236 10.58 41.67 -16.61
C SER A 236 11.61 40.66 -16.10
N LEU A 237 11.17 39.68 -15.28
CA LEU A 237 12.04 38.62 -14.77
C LEU A 237 12.61 37.75 -15.92
N ARG A 238 11.80 37.43 -16.94
CA ARG A 238 12.24 36.63 -18.09
C ARG A 238 13.29 37.33 -18.95
N MET A 239 13.28 38.66 -19.00
CA MET A 239 14.24 39.46 -19.78
C MET A 239 15.53 39.76 -18.99
N ASP A 240 15.59 39.44 -17.69
CA ASP A 240 16.80 39.60 -16.90
C ASP A 240 17.81 38.49 -17.23
N HIS A 241 18.78 38.82 -18.10
CA HIS A 241 19.85 37.92 -18.49
C HIS A 241 20.72 37.45 -17.31
N LYS A 242 20.88 38.27 -16.26
CA LYS A 242 21.66 37.89 -15.07
C LYS A 242 20.93 36.85 -14.25
N LEU A 243 19.61 37.03 -14.07
CA LEU A 243 18.77 36.01 -13.44
C LEU A 243 18.83 34.71 -14.22
N LYS A 244 18.60 34.77 -15.54
CA LYS A 244 18.60 33.59 -16.41
C LYS A 244 19.88 32.76 -16.28
N LYS A 245 21.04 33.43 -16.27
CA LYS A 245 22.35 32.76 -16.11
C LYS A 245 22.50 32.10 -14.72
N ARG A 246 21.99 32.74 -13.66
CA ARG A 246 22.09 32.22 -12.28
C ARG A 246 21.19 31.02 -12.01
N VAL A 247 20.05 30.91 -12.71
CA VAL A 247 19.12 29.78 -12.53
C VAL A 247 19.34 28.64 -13.53
N GLU A 248 20.25 28.79 -14.50
CA GLU A 248 20.50 27.81 -15.57
C GLU A 248 21.04 26.47 -15.07
N GLY A 249 21.71 26.45 -13.91
CA GLY A 249 22.15 25.21 -13.26
C GLY A 249 21.10 24.55 -12.36
N TYR A 250 19.98 25.22 -12.07
CA TYR A 250 18.94 24.73 -11.15
C TYR A 250 17.66 24.30 -11.87
N VAL A 251 17.45 24.76 -13.10
CA VAL A 251 16.20 24.56 -13.83
C VAL A 251 16.50 24.18 -15.27
N ASP A 252 15.96 23.05 -15.72
CA ASP A 252 15.94 22.68 -17.13
C ASP A 252 15.14 23.74 -17.91
N PHE A 253 15.86 24.63 -18.59
CA PHE A 253 15.21 25.62 -19.44
C PHE A 253 14.58 24.94 -20.65
N TYR A 254 13.26 25.04 -20.77
CA TYR A 254 12.57 24.80 -22.04
C TYR A 254 13.12 25.77 -23.11
N HIS A 255 14.03 25.29 -23.95
CA HIS A 255 14.59 26.05 -25.04
C HIS A 255 13.58 26.14 -26.19
N HIS A 256 12.79 27.20 -26.23
CA HIS A 256 11.83 27.38 -27.33
C HIS A 256 12.56 27.75 -28.63
N VAL A 257 12.70 26.80 -29.55
CA VAL A 257 13.19 27.07 -30.92
C VAL A 257 12.06 27.69 -31.74
N ARG A 258 12.26 28.92 -32.25
CA ARG A 258 11.33 29.51 -33.23
C ARG A 258 11.45 28.79 -34.57
N LEU A 259 10.37 28.74 -35.35
CA LEU A 259 10.36 28.13 -36.68
C LEU A 259 11.48 28.68 -37.60
N SER A 260 11.78 29.97 -37.49
CA SER A 260 12.89 30.62 -38.22
C SER A 260 14.26 30.08 -37.82
N THR A 261 14.47 29.82 -36.54
CA THR A 261 15.71 29.24 -36.00
C THR A 261 15.85 27.79 -36.43
N TYR A 262 14.77 27.00 -36.33
CA TYR A 262 14.73 25.61 -36.82
C TYR A 262 15.06 25.51 -38.31
N LYS A 263 14.53 26.42 -39.15
CA LYS A 263 14.85 26.44 -40.58
C LYS A 263 16.34 26.64 -40.87
N ASN A 264 17.06 27.36 -40.00
CA ASN A 264 18.48 27.64 -40.16
C ASN A 264 19.37 26.59 -39.49
N THR A 265 19.01 26.12 -38.30
CA THR A 265 19.86 25.22 -37.49
C THR A 265 19.45 23.75 -37.60
N ARG A 266 18.27 23.47 -38.18
CA ARG A 266 17.61 22.15 -38.25
C ARG A 266 17.48 21.41 -36.91
N THR A 267 17.64 22.13 -35.80
CA THR A 267 17.59 21.58 -34.44
C THR A 267 16.31 22.01 -33.77
N SER A 268 15.52 21.03 -33.33
CA SER A 268 14.31 21.24 -32.55
C SER A 268 14.63 21.57 -31.08
N SER A 269 13.64 22.09 -30.36
CA SER A 269 13.71 22.35 -28.91
C SER A 269 14.13 21.12 -28.11
N VAL A 270 13.68 19.94 -28.53
CA VAL A 270 13.97 18.66 -27.88
C VAL A 270 15.40 18.22 -28.19
N GLU A 271 15.82 18.24 -29.46
CA GLU A 271 17.18 17.88 -29.87
C GLU A 271 18.23 18.78 -29.20
N TRP A 272 17.94 20.07 -29.04
CA TRP A 272 18.86 20.98 -28.35
C TRP A 272 19.08 20.61 -26.87
N VAL A 273 18.01 20.19 -26.16
CA VAL A 273 18.11 19.75 -24.77
C VAL A 273 18.87 18.43 -24.65
N VAL A 274 18.63 17.49 -25.57
CA VAL A 274 19.37 16.22 -25.63
C VAL A 274 20.86 16.47 -25.85
N LEU A 275 21.23 17.28 -26.85
CA LEU A 275 22.62 17.62 -27.14
C LEU A 275 23.32 18.31 -25.97
N LYS A 276 22.61 19.21 -25.25
CA LYS A 276 23.18 19.87 -24.06
C LYS A 276 23.45 18.87 -22.95
N ARG A 277 22.49 17.99 -22.64
CA ARG A 277 22.66 16.93 -21.63
C ARG A 277 23.77 15.94 -21.98
N GLU A 278 23.88 15.54 -23.26
CA GLU A 278 24.98 14.69 -23.73
C GLU A 278 26.33 15.37 -23.53
N SER A 279 26.45 16.67 -23.85
CA SER A 279 27.68 17.41 -23.63
C SER A 279 28.05 17.58 -22.15
N GLU A 280 27.06 17.72 -21.27
CA GLU A 280 27.26 17.81 -19.82
C GLU A 280 27.69 16.44 -19.25
N MET A 281 27.06 15.34 -19.68
CA MET A 281 27.47 13.97 -19.32
C MET A 281 28.87 13.61 -19.82
N GLU A 282 29.23 14.00 -21.05
CA GLU A 282 30.59 13.80 -21.58
C GLU A 282 31.65 14.59 -20.80
N TYR A 283 31.29 15.75 -20.26
CA TYR A 283 32.17 16.54 -19.41
C TYR A 283 32.35 15.91 -18.03
N GLU A 284 31.27 15.43 -17.41
CA GLU A 284 31.33 14.71 -16.12
C GLU A 284 32.11 13.39 -16.21
N MET A 285 32.02 12.66 -17.33
CA MET A 285 32.82 11.44 -17.55
C MET A 285 34.32 11.68 -17.76
N ARG A 286 34.74 12.94 -17.98
CA ARG A 286 36.15 13.32 -18.17
C ARG A 286 36.83 13.83 -16.90
N ILE A 287 36.07 14.00 -15.81
CA ILE A 287 36.57 14.36 -14.47
C ILE A 287 36.72 13.09 -13.65
#